data_AF-A0A9D1N5J8-F1
#
_entry.id   AF-A0A9D1N5J8-F1
#
_cell.length_a   1.000
_cell.length_b   1.000
_cell.length_c   1.000
_cell.angle_alpha   90.00
_cell.angle_beta   90.00
_cell.angle_gamma   90.00
#
_symmetry.space_group_name_H-M   'P 1'
#
loop_
_entity.id
_entity.type
_entity.pdbx_description
1 polymer ?
#
loop_
_entity_poly.entity_id
_entity_poly.type
_entity_poly.pdbx_seq_one_letter_code
_entity_poly.pdbx_strand_id
1 'polypeptide(L)'
;MKNVIIMMWLVFAAFVLFPIATDYISGASESEVVSIIEKESEADDIAVTATEEHGNKAMYVFTVGESEFGVAIFTRFADNYEYEEGIMSNGDDHIDVNLDTGWDIYRYKVTADGAQEMEFDRFGGVYKTYAIIAVILAVVSIAGGVYGVRAKRKYEEQRKKGLAA
;
A
#
# COMPACT_ATOMS: atom_id res chain seq x y z
N MET A 1 6.80 -12.35 -31.72
CA MET A 1 5.75 -12.72 -30.74
C MET A 1 6.31 -13.01 -29.35
N LYS A 2 7.29 -13.90 -29.17
CA LYS A 2 7.86 -14.22 -27.84
C LYS A 2 8.42 -12.99 -27.08
N ASN A 3 9.14 -12.12 -27.79
CA ASN A 3 9.74 -10.92 -27.19
C ASN A 3 8.70 -9.85 -26.78
N VAL A 4 7.58 -9.77 -27.50
CA VAL A 4 6.50 -8.82 -27.19
C VAL A 4 5.75 -9.24 -25.92
N ILE A 5 5.51 -10.54 -25.75
CA ILE A 5 4.87 -11.08 -24.55
C ILE A 5 5.77 -10.88 -23.32
N ILE A 6 7.07 -11.16 -23.43
CA ILE A 6 8.02 -10.94 -22.33
C ILE A 6 8.11 -9.45 -21.96
N MET A 7 8.16 -8.56 -22.95
CA MET A 7 8.19 -7.11 -22.70
C MET A 7 6.91 -6.61 -22.03
N MET A 8 5.74 -7.11 -22.46
CA MET A 8 4.46 -6.77 -21.83
C MET A 8 4.40 -7.26 -20.38
N TRP A 9 4.90 -8.47 -20.09
CA TRP A 9 4.99 -8.99 -18.72
C TRP A 9 5.98 -8.21 -17.85
N LEU A 10 7.10 -7.75 -18.41
CA LEU A 10 8.05 -6.89 -17.70
C LEU A 10 7.44 -5.53 -17.37
N VAL A 11 6.70 -4.92 -18.30
CA VAL A 11 5.99 -3.66 -18.05
C VAL A 11 4.88 -3.85 -17.03
N PHE A 12 4.14 -4.96 -17.08
CA PHE A 12 3.08 -5.26 -16.12
C PHE A 12 3.64 -5.55 -14.72
N ALA A 13 4.72 -6.33 -14.63
CA ALA A 13 5.43 -6.58 -13.39
C ALA A 13 6.01 -5.28 -12.84
N ALA A 14 6.64 -4.45 -13.67
CA ALA A 14 7.12 -3.14 -13.24
C ALA A 14 5.95 -2.26 -12.78
N PHE A 15 4.85 -2.17 -13.50
CA PHE A 15 3.71 -1.31 -13.11
C PHE A 15 3.05 -1.75 -11.80
N VAL A 16 3.00 -3.06 -11.52
CA VAL A 16 2.49 -3.60 -10.25
C VAL A 16 3.52 -3.48 -9.12
N LEU A 17 4.80 -3.70 -9.41
CA LEU A 17 5.88 -3.66 -8.42
C LEU A 17 6.44 -2.24 -8.17
N PHE A 18 6.19 -1.27 -9.05
CA PHE A 18 6.75 0.08 -8.94
C PHE A 18 6.14 0.89 -7.80
N PRO A 19 4.80 0.89 -7.58
CA PRO A 19 4.23 1.44 -6.34
C PRO A 19 4.73 0.66 -5.09
N ILE A 20 5.08 -0.62 -5.27
CA ILE A 20 5.66 -1.51 -4.26
C ILE A 20 7.20 -1.32 -4.17
N ALA A 21 7.81 -0.36 -4.86
CA ALA A 21 9.26 -0.19 -4.89
C ALA A 21 9.72 1.27 -4.76
N THR A 22 8.89 2.25 -5.12
CA THR A 22 9.22 3.67 -4.98
C THR A 22 8.97 4.23 -3.59
N ASP A 23 8.04 3.66 -2.83
CA ASP A 23 7.75 4.05 -1.43
C ASP A 23 8.59 3.23 -0.42
N TYR A 24 9.63 2.51 -0.88
CA TYR A 24 10.12 1.29 -0.21
C TYR A 24 11.50 1.35 0.46
N ILE A 25 12.16 2.51 0.50
CA ILE A 25 13.57 2.57 0.97
C ILE A 25 13.83 3.62 2.05
N SER A 26 12.87 4.50 2.37
CA SER A 26 13.02 5.50 3.44
C SER A 26 11.91 5.37 4.47
N GLY A 27 12.23 4.73 5.59
CA GLY A 27 11.39 4.72 6.78
C GLY A 27 12.26 4.56 8.02
N ALA A 28 11.74 4.98 9.18
CA ALA A 28 12.42 4.88 10.46
C ALA A 28 11.87 3.72 11.29
N SER A 29 12.63 3.24 12.26
CA SER A 29 12.18 2.16 13.14
C SER A 29 11.03 2.62 14.05
N GLU A 30 10.22 1.67 14.56
CA GLU A 30 9.16 1.97 15.55
C GLU A 30 9.67 2.76 16.76
N SER A 31 10.89 2.42 17.21
CA SER A 31 11.54 3.10 18.33
C SER A 31 11.87 4.58 18.08
N GLU A 32 11.86 5.02 16.82
CA GLU A 32 12.15 6.41 16.42
C GLU A 32 10.89 7.24 16.19
N VAL A 33 9.70 6.64 16.28
CA VAL A 33 8.42 7.33 15.99
C VAL A 33 8.26 8.60 16.83
N VAL A 34 8.47 8.53 18.14
CA VAL A 34 8.35 9.70 19.03
C VAL A 34 9.33 10.80 18.64
N SER A 35 10.59 10.45 18.34
CA SER A 35 11.60 11.43 17.93
C SER A 35 11.30 12.09 16.58
N ILE A 36 10.58 11.40 15.70
CA ILE A 36 10.11 11.97 14.44
C ILE A 36 8.98 12.95 14.69
N ILE A 37 8.02 12.57 15.54
CA ILE A 37 6.92 13.46 15.92
C ILE A 37 7.49 14.75 16.53
N GLU A 38 8.40 14.65 17.49
CA GLU A 38 9.09 15.79 18.13
C GLU A 38 9.75 16.72 17.11
N LYS A 39 10.50 16.14 16.18
CA LYS A 39 11.22 16.89 15.16
C LYS A 39 10.27 17.59 14.18
N GLU A 40 9.21 16.91 13.74
CA GLU A 40 8.31 17.41 12.69
C GLU A 40 7.25 18.37 13.25
N SER A 41 6.85 18.22 14.51
CA SER A 41 5.95 19.17 15.18
C SER A 41 6.68 20.37 15.80
N GLU A 42 8.01 20.43 15.71
CA GLU A 42 8.86 21.45 16.34
C GLU A 42 8.59 21.62 17.85
N ALA A 43 8.20 20.53 18.54
CA ALA A 43 7.79 20.56 19.94
C ALA A 43 8.60 19.56 20.78
N ASP A 44 9.07 20.02 21.95
CA ASP A 44 9.99 19.26 22.81
C ASP A 44 9.29 18.47 23.94
N ASP A 45 7.98 18.68 24.18
CA ASP A 45 7.23 18.06 25.28
C ASP A 45 5.98 17.35 24.75
N ILE A 46 6.23 16.21 24.12
CA ILE A 46 5.19 15.42 23.46
C ILE A 46 4.88 14.18 24.29
N ALA A 47 3.59 13.95 24.54
CA ALA A 47 3.10 12.72 25.15
C ALA A 47 2.14 12.01 24.20
N VAL A 48 2.46 10.76 23.82
CA VAL A 48 1.54 9.93 23.03
C VAL A 48 0.38 9.48 23.93
N THR A 49 -0.84 9.81 23.53
CA THR A 49 -2.07 9.53 24.29
C THR A 49 -2.85 8.34 23.75
N ALA A 50 -2.75 8.07 22.44
CA ALA A 50 -3.36 6.90 21.81
C ALA A 50 -2.56 6.42 20.60
N THR A 51 -2.64 5.11 20.33
CA THR A 51 -2.07 4.50 19.14
C THR A 51 -3.09 3.56 18.51
N GLU A 52 -3.36 3.74 17.22
CA GLU A 52 -4.27 2.90 16.43
C GLU A 52 -3.51 2.31 15.24
N GLU A 53 -3.48 0.99 15.11
CA GLU A 53 -2.78 0.30 14.01
C GLU A 53 -3.75 -0.52 13.17
N HIS A 54 -3.78 -0.27 11.86
CA HIS A 54 -4.59 -1.00 10.91
C HIS A 54 -3.83 -1.31 9.62
N GLY A 55 -3.65 -2.60 9.34
CA GLY A 55 -2.97 -3.05 8.13
C GLY A 55 -1.53 -2.51 8.06
N ASN A 56 -1.28 -1.63 7.08
CA ASN A 56 0.00 -0.95 6.89
C ASN A 56 0.00 0.50 7.40
N LYS A 57 -0.99 0.92 8.20
CA LYS A 57 -1.08 2.27 8.75
C LYS A 57 -1.04 2.23 10.27
N ALA A 58 -0.37 3.19 10.88
CA ALA A 58 -0.35 3.44 12.31
C ALA A 58 -0.61 4.92 12.56
N MET A 59 -1.53 5.23 13.46
CA MET A 59 -1.86 6.58 13.89
C MET A 59 -1.42 6.75 15.33
N TYR A 60 -0.66 7.81 15.60
CA TYR A 60 -0.23 8.21 16.93
C TYR A 60 -0.87 9.55 17.25
N VAL A 61 -1.73 9.56 18.28
CA VAL A 61 -2.27 10.78 18.85
C VAL A 61 -1.34 11.23 19.95
N PHE A 62 -1.04 12.52 19.97
CA PHE A 62 -0.15 13.09 20.97
C PHE A 62 -0.63 14.45 21.45
N THR A 63 -0.20 14.83 22.65
CA THR A 63 -0.41 16.17 23.22
C THR A 63 0.90 16.92 23.26
N VAL A 64 0.83 18.24 23.06
CA VAL A 64 1.93 19.19 23.27
C VAL A 64 1.51 20.13 24.40
N GLY A 65 2.18 20.03 25.55
CA GLY A 65 1.73 20.73 26.76
C GLY A 65 0.35 20.27 27.26
N GLU A 66 -0.42 21.19 27.87
CA GLU A 66 -1.68 20.84 28.56
C GLU A 66 -2.95 20.88 27.68
N SER A 67 -2.89 21.48 26.49
CA SER A 67 -4.10 21.79 25.70
C SER A 67 -3.98 21.59 24.20
N GLU A 68 -2.77 21.50 23.65
CA GLU A 68 -2.59 21.24 22.23
C GLU A 68 -2.47 19.74 22.01
N PHE A 69 -3.05 19.27 20.91
CA PHE A 69 -2.96 17.88 20.51
C PHE A 69 -2.80 17.78 19.01
N GLY A 70 -2.18 16.71 18.58
CA GLY A 70 -1.92 16.41 17.19
C GLY A 70 -2.05 14.94 16.90
N VAL A 71 -1.99 14.63 15.61
CA VAL A 71 -1.99 13.27 15.10
C VAL A 71 -0.87 13.13 14.09
N ALA A 72 -0.08 12.07 14.25
CA ALA A 72 0.95 11.66 13.32
C ALA A 72 0.53 10.32 12.71
N ILE A 73 0.56 10.24 11.38
CA ILE A 73 0.20 9.03 10.65
C ILE A 73 1.47 8.46 10.05
N PHE A 74 1.62 7.15 10.17
CA PHE A 74 2.75 6.43 9.63
C PHE A 74 2.26 5.28 8.78
N THR A 75 2.99 4.99 7.72
CA THR A 75 2.79 3.78 6.91
C THR A 75 3.84 2.75 7.31
N ARG A 76 3.38 1.64 7.91
CA ARG A 76 4.22 0.50 8.30
C ARG A 76 4.62 -0.31 7.07
N PHE A 77 5.92 -0.54 6.94
CA PHE A 77 6.47 -1.47 5.98
C PHE A 77 7.62 -2.28 6.59
N ALA A 78 7.47 -3.61 6.63
CA ALA A 78 8.37 -4.52 7.35
C ALA A 78 8.57 -4.06 8.81
N ASP A 79 9.81 -3.73 9.18
CA ASP A 79 10.20 -3.27 10.52
C ASP A 79 10.32 -1.73 10.62
N ASN A 80 9.97 -1.00 9.54
CA ASN A 80 10.09 0.46 9.46
C ASN A 80 8.74 1.15 9.23
N TYR A 81 8.71 2.44 9.47
CA TYR A 81 7.59 3.37 9.30
C TYR A 81 7.99 4.55 8.41
N GLU A 82 7.18 4.85 7.41
CA GLU A 82 7.26 6.09 6.65
C GLU A 82 6.30 7.11 7.26
N TYR A 83 6.78 8.31 7.56
CA TYR A 83 5.97 9.38 8.16
C TYR A 83 5.14 10.09 7.09
N GLU A 84 3.84 10.22 7.35
CA GLU A 84 2.94 11.10 6.63
C GLU A 84 2.68 12.34 7.49
N GLU A 85 2.71 13.52 6.85
CA GLU A 85 2.60 14.84 7.51
C GLU A 85 1.50 14.83 8.59
N GLY A 86 1.92 15.11 9.83
CA GLY A 86 1.06 15.18 11.00
C GLY A 86 0.21 16.45 11.01
N ILE A 87 -0.96 16.36 11.64
CA ILE A 87 -1.90 17.46 11.77
C ILE A 87 -1.94 17.88 13.24
N MET A 88 -1.72 19.16 13.52
CA MET A 88 -1.91 19.76 14.84
C MET A 88 -3.30 20.41 14.93
N SER A 89 -3.94 20.33 16.09
CA SER A 89 -5.16 21.08 16.36
C SER A 89 -4.82 22.58 16.43
N ASN A 90 -5.45 23.38 15.58
CA ASN A 90 -5.29 24.84 15.57
C ASN A 90 -6.43 25.53 16.31
N GLY A 91 -6.72 25.07 17.53
CA GLY A 91 -7.86 25.52 18.34
C GLY A 91 -9.18 24.80 18.05
N ASP A 92 -9.14 23.71 17.28
CA ASP A 92 -10.28 22.84 17.02
C ASP A 92 -10.50 21.88 18.20
N ASP A 93 -11.76 21.53 18.47
CA ASP A 93 -12.13 20.58 19.52
C ASP A 93 -11.78 19.12 19.15
N HIS A 94 -11.52 18.87 17.87
CA HIS A 94 -11.08 17.58 17.34
C HIS A 94 -10.38 17.69 15.99
N ILE A 95 -9.68 16.63 15.61
CA ILE A 95 -9.14 16.41 14.26
C ILE A 95 -9.85 15.19 13.68
N ASP A 96 -10.50 15.35 12.53
CA ASP A 96 -11.07 14.23 11.77
C ASP A 96 -9.97 13.57 10.94
N VAL A 97 -9.76 12.27 11.16
CA VAL A 97 -8.70 11.50 10.51
C VAL A 97 -9.31 10.36 9.71
N ASN A 98 -8.91 10.24 8.45
CA ASN A 98 -9.24 9.10 7.61
C ASN A 98 -7.99 8.24 7.40
N LEU A 99 -7.96 7.09 8.05
CA LEU A 99 -6.88 6.13 7.95
C LEU A 99 -7.20 5.14 6.82
N ASP A 100 -6.77 5.46 5.61
CA ASP A 100 -6.93 4.63 4.42
C ASP A 100 -5.77 3.64 4.28
N THR A 101 -6.07 2.35 4.45
CA THR A 101 -5.09 1.25 4.28
C THR A 101 -4.99 0.75 2.83
N GLY A 102 -5.75 1.36 1.92
CA GLY A 102 -5.99 0.89 0.56
C GLY A 102 -7.02 -0.25 0.45
N TRP A 103 -7.36 -0.90 1.56
CA TRP A 103 -8.34 -2.00 1.62
C TRP A 103 -9.58 -1.62 2.42
N ASP A 104 -9.32 -1.03 3.58
CA ASP A 104 -10.27 -0.60 4.58
C ASP A 104 -9.96 0.87 4.94
N ILE A 105 -11.00 1.67 5.16
CA ILE A 105 -10.90 3.05 5.63
C ILE A 105 -11.48 3.09 7.04
N TYR A 106 -10.65 3.52 8.00
CA TYR A 106 -11.06 3.75 9.38
C TYR A 106 -11.13 5.26 9.61
N ARG A 107 -12.27 5.76 10.08
CA ARG A 107 -12.46 7.18 10.34
C ARG A 107 -12.45 7.43 11.84
N TYR A 108 -11.57 8.31 12.28
CA TYR A 108 -11.38 8.67 13.67
C TYR A 108 -11.69 10.13 13.93
N LYS A 109 -12.27 10.40 15.10
CA LYS A 109 -12.30 11.71 15.72
C LYS A 109 -11.22 11.75 16.79
N VAL A 110 -10.19 12.55 16.58
CA VAL A 110 -9.03 12.66 17.49
C VAL A 110 -9.18 13.89 18.36
N THR A 111 -8.90 13.74 19.65
CA THR A 111 -8.96 14.79 20.68
C THR A 111 -7.73 14.71 21.59
N ALA A 112 -7.55 15.67 22.49
CA ALA A 112 -6.49 15.62 23.51
C ALA A 112 -6.54 14.35 24.38
N ASP A 113 -7.73 13.81 24.61
CA ASP A 113 -7.94 12.61 25.43
C ASP A 113 -7.69 11.29 24.67
N GLY A 114 -7.45 11.35 23.34
CA GLY A 114 -7.18 10.18 22.50
C GLY A 114 -8.02 10.14 21.21
N ALA A 115 -8.09 8.96 20.60
CA ALA A 115 -8.84 8.72 19.37
C ALA A 115 -10.17 7.99 19.61
N GLN A 116 -11.23 8.39 18.91
CA GLN A 116 -12.51 7.70 18.87
C GLN A 116 -12.80 7.22 17.45
N GLU A 117 -12.97 5.91 17.25
CA GLU A 117 -13.44 5.36 15.97
C GLU A 117 -14.90 5.75 15.72
N MET A 118 -15.16 6.33 14.56
CA MET A 118 -16.48 6.85 14.16
C MET A 118 -17.14 5.95 13.12
N GLU A 119 -16.38 5.53 12.11
CA GLU A 119 -16.89 4.77 10.98
C GLU A 119 -15.81 3.84 10.40
N PHE A 120 -16.23 2.69 9.89
CA PHE A 120 -15.38 1.71 9.23
C PHE A 120 -15.99 1.31 7.88
N ASP A 121 -15.25 1.60 6.81
CA ASP A 121 -15.62 1.26 5.43
C ASP A 121 -14.68 0.20 4.86
N ARG A 122 -15.23 -0.99 4.57
CA ARG A 122 -14.47 -2.06 3.90
C ARG A 122 -14.54 -1.90 2.37
N PHE A 123 -13.50 -1.32 1.78
CA PHE A 123 -13.40 -0.96 0.35
C PHE A 123 -12.89 -2.08 -0.57
N GLY A 124 -12.92 -3.34 -0.12
CA GLY A 124 -12.38 -4.51 -0.84
C GLY A 124 -12.95 -4.82 -2.25
N GLY A 125 -13.68 -3.93 -2.92
CA GLY A 125 -14.21 -4.10 -4.29
C GLY A 125 -13.24 -3.71 -5.41
N VAL A 126 -12.48 -2.61 -5.28
CA VAL A 126 -11.68 -2.08 -6.40
C VAL A 126 -10.40 -2.90 -6.62
N TYR A 127 -9.65 -3.21 -5.56
CA TYR A 127 -8.46 -4.06 -5.64
C TYR A 127 -8.77 -5.53 -5.91
N LYS A 128 -9.91 -6.07 -5.46
CA LYS A 128 -10.39 -7.39 -5.91
C LYS A 128 -10.59 -7.41 -7.41
N THR A 129 -11.11 -6.34 -8.00
CA THR A 129 -11.30 -6.23 -9.45
C THR A 129 -9.96 -6.26 -10.18
N TYR A 130 -8.96 -5.50 -9.72
CA TYR A 130 -7.61 -5.53 -10.29
C TYR A 130 -6.92 -6.90 -10.12
N ALA A 131 -7.07 -7.55 -8.96
CA ALA A 131 -6.55 -8.89 -8.73
C ALA A 131 -7.22 -9.95 -9.64
N ILE A 132 -8.54 -9.85 -9.83
CA ILE A 132 -9.30 -10.72 -10.76
C ILE A 132 -8.80 -10.51 -12.19
N ILE A 133 -8.61 -9.26 -12.63
CA ILE A 133 -8.08 -8.96 -13.97
C ILE A 133 -6.67 -9.54 -14.13
N ALA A 134 -5.80 -9.41 -13.14
CA ALA A 134 -4.45 -9.98 -13.17
C ALA A 134 -4.48 -11.52 -13.27
N VAL A 135 -5.36 -12.19 -12.53
CA VAL A 135 -5.54 -13.65 -12.59
C VAL A 135 -6.04 -14.09 -13.98
N ILE A 136 -7.01 -13.38 -14.55
CA ILE A 136 -7.53 -13.68 -15.90
C ILE A 136 -6.41 -13.55 -16.94
N LEU A 137 -5.62 -12.47 -16.88
CA LEU A 137 -4.49 -12.25 -17.80
C LEU A 137 -3.40 -13.32 -17.65
N ALA A 138 -3.13 -13.79 -16.42
CA ALA A 138 -2.21 -14.88 -16.16
C ALA A 138 -2.68 -16.20 -16.79
N VAL A 139 -3.96 -16.57 -16.60
CA VAL A 139 -4.54 -17.79 -17.17
C VAL A 139 -4.51 -17.76 -18.70
N VAL A 140 -4.90 -16.64 -19.32
CA VAL A 140 -4.87 -16.50 -20.78
C VAL A 140 -3.43 -16.61 -21.32
N SER A 141 -2.45 -16.02 -20.62
CA SER A 141 -1.04 -16.10 -21.00
C SER A 141 -0.48 -17.52 -20.92
N ILE A 142 -0.81 -18.25 -19.86
CA ILE A 142 -0.42 -19.67 -19.70
C ILE A 142 -1.06 -20.51 -20.81
N ALA A 143 -2.36 -20.34 -21.05
CA ALA A 143 -3.08 -21.06 -22.10
C ALA A 143 -2.50 -20.79 -23.49
N GLY A 144 -2.22 -19.52 -23.81
CA GLY A 144 -1.59 -19.12 -25.08
C GLY A 144 -0.17 -19.68 -25.23
N GLY A 145 0.63 -19.69 -24.16
CA GLY A 145 1.96 -20.29 -24.15
C GLY A 145 1.94 -21.79 -24.41
N VAL A 146 1.06 -22.53 -23.74
CA VAL A 146 0.90 -23.99 -23.93
C VAL A 146 0.41 -24.32 -25.35
N TYR A 147 -0.57 -23.58 -25.86
CA TYR A 147 -1.06 -23.76 -27.23
C TYR A 147 0.03 -23.47 -28.26
N GLY A 148 0.81 -22.40 -28.09
CA GLY A 148 1.91 -22.05 -28.99
C GLY A 148 3.00 -23.13 -29.04
N VAL A 149 3.36 -23.71 -27.89
CA VAL A 149 4.34 -24.82 -27.83
C VAL A 149 3.80 -26.07 -28.53
N ARG A 150 2.53 -26.43 -28.30
CA ARG A 150 1.90 -27.59 -28.97
C ARG A 150 1.79 -27.40 -30.48
N ALA A 151 1.37 -26.22 -30.93
CA ALA A 151 1.27 -25.90 -32.36
C ALA A 151 2.63 -25.95 -33.04
N LYS A 152 3.67 -25.39 -32.41
CA LYS A 152 5.05 -25.42 -32.94
C LYS A 152 5.58 -26.84 -33.07
N ARG A 153 5.36 -27.69 -32.06
CA ARG A 153 5.76 -29.10 -32.07
C ARG A 153 5.05 -29.88 -33.18
N LYS A 154 3.75 -29.62 -33.39
CA LYS A 154 2.96 -30.23 -34.48
C LYS A 154 3.45 -29.78 -35.86
N TYR A 155 3.81 -28.50 -36.01
CA TYR A 155 4.37 -27.95 -37.25
C TYR A 155 5.76 -28.52 -37.57
N GLU A 156 6.63 -28.67 -36.56
CA GLU A 156 7.93 -29.32 -36.70
C GLU A 156 7.81 -30.81 -37.07
N GLU A 157 6.84 -31.52 -36.49
CA GLU A 157 6.53 -32.91 -36.88
C GLU A 157 5.98 -33.03 -38.30
N GLN A 158 5.10 -32.11 -38.72
CA GLN A 158 4.59 -32.06 -40.11
C GLN A 158 5.69 -31.72 -41.12
N ARG A 159 6.58 -30.78 -40.77
CA ARG A 159 7.75 -30.43 -41.59
C ARG A 159 8.74 -31.59 -41.71
N LYS A 160 9.02 -32.32 -40.61
CA LYS A 160 9.85 -33.53 -40.66
C LYS A 160 9.25 -34.65 -41.51
N LYS A 161 7.92 -34.71 -41.61
CA LYS A 161 7.19 -35.65 -42.48
C LYS A 161 7.02 -35.15 -43.92
N GLY A 162 7.57 -33.99 -44.28
CA GLY A 162 7.44 -33.40 -45.62
C GLY A 162 6.03 -32.94 -45.98
N LEU A 163 5.15 -32.79 -44.99
CA LEU A 163 3.72 -32.44 -45.18
C LEU A 163 3.42 -30.95 -45.00
N ALA A 164 4.41 -30.16 -44.56
CA ALA A 164 4.33 -28.71 -44.52
C ALA A 164 5.24 -28.15 -45.62
N ALA A 165 4.64 -27.41 -46.56
CA ALA A 165 5.35 -26.64 -47.58
C ALA A 165 6.14 -25.47 -46.96
#